data_AF-A0A8J1USZ4-F1
#
_entry.id   AF-A0A8J1USZ4-F1
#
_cell.length_a   1.000
_cell.length_b   1.000
_cell.length_c   1.000
_cell.angle_alpha   90.00
_cell.angle_beta   90.00
_cell.angle_gamma   90.00
#
_symmetry.space_group_name_H-M   'P 1'
#
loop_
_entity.id
_entity.type
_entity.pdbx_description
1 polymer ?
#
loop_
_entity_poly.entity_id
_entity_poly.type
_entity_poly.pdbx_seq_one_letter_code
_entity_poly.pdbx_strand_id
1 'polypeptide(L)'
;MESNYNLRSNHQRHTIMAKAHIKLDKFDGVSDGVRWFEDLTSFIVLNKIEDGQRRDILKLYLKDGARTWLEAMPIDITWADLKKAFEARFQIKQYNTAELSTLLSSGTLKMLPDESVRSFVTCVSEILRGAKDQLTPQQIVNIIANGLPKSIRNHVVAQDPKSVNDIITTASLFSTTEGNDASKTLIARLEGIIDAKTEQIAAMVLSKTAADISTVMPYN
;
A
#
# COMPACT_ATOMS: atom_id res chain seq x y z
N MET A 1 -44.24 -59.78 47.49
CA MET A 1 -43.00 -59.17 48.00
C MET A 1 -41.93 -59.47 46.97
N GLU A 2 -41.72 -58.50 46.09
CA GLU A 2 -40.42 -57.82 45.85
C GLU A 2 -39.67 -58.51 44.69
N SER A 3 -39.63 -57.88 43.50
CA SER A 3 -38.56 -56.97 43.06
C SER A 3 -37.21 -57.70 42.94
N ASN A 4 -36.48 -57.70 41.82
CA ASN A 4 -36.19 -56.58 40.94
C ASN A 4 -35.64 -57.04 39.59
N TYR A 5 -35.99 -56.26 38.57
CA TYR A 5 -35.31 -56.11 37.29
C TYR A 5 -33.85 -55.70 37.45
N ASN A 6 -32.99 -56.10 36.49
CA ASN A 6 -31.96 -55.24 35.86
C ASN A 6 -31.23 -56.06 34.78
N LEU A 7 -31.73 -56.14 33.54
CA LEU A 7 -31.51 -55.15 32.46
C LEU A 7 -30.08 -54.58 32.42
N ARG A 8 -29.25 -55.25 31.61
CA ARG A 8 -28.34 -54.66 30.61
C ARG A 8 -27.73 -53.31 31.01
N SER A 9 -26.50 -53.36 31.52
CA SER A 9 -25.56 -52.23 31.51
C SER A 9 -25.42 -51.70 30.08
N ASN A 10 -26.20 -50.68 29.74
CA ASN A 10 -26.02 -49.85 28.57
C ASN A 10 -24.74 -49.03 28.82
N HIS A 11 -23.65 -49.41 28.16
CA HIS A 11 -22.49 -48.55 28.00
C HIS A 11 -22.92 -47.30 27.23
N GLN A 12 -23.33 -46.26 27.94
CA GLN A 12 -23.29 -44.89 27.42
C GLN A 12 -21.83 -44.53 27.23
N ARG A 13 -21.29 -44.85 26.06
CA ARG A 13 -20.08 -44.22 25.54
C ARG A 13 -20.43 -42.75 25.32
N HIS A 14 -20.20 -41.93 26.35
CA HIS A 14 -20.09 -40.49 26.16
C HIS A 14 -18.86 -40.24 25.28
N THR A 15 -19.07 -40.18 23.97
CA THR A 15 -18.13 -39.54 23.06
C THR A 15 -18.12 -38.07 23.43
N ILE A 16 -17.19 -37.68 24.29
CA ILE A 16 -16.81 -36.28 24.48
C ILE A 16 -16.19 -35.86 23.15
N MET A 17 -17.03 -35.40 22.22
CA MET A 17 -16.56 -34.71 21.02
C MET A 17 -15.76 -33.52 21.52
N ALA A 18 -14.43 -33.57 21.37
CA ALA A 18 -13.57 -32.43 21.65
C ALA A 18 -14.15 -31.23 20.89
N LYS A 19 -14.71 -30.26 21.63
CA LYS A 19 -15.26 -29.04 21.05
C LYS A 19 -14.06 -28.26 20.52
N ALA A 20 -13.75 -28.46 19.25
CA ALA A 20 -12.67 -27.73 18.59
C ALA A 20 -12.93 -26.25 18.78
N HIS A 21 -12.10 -25.58 19.59
CA HIS A 21 -12.16 -24.14 19.75
C HIS A 21 -11.54 -23.54 18.50
N ILE A 22 -12.36 -23.37 17.46
CA ILE A 22 -11.93 -22.59 16.30
C ILE A 22 -11.87 -21.14 16.76
N LYS A 23 -10.64 -20.66 16.98
CA LYS A 23 -10.37 -19.25 17.20
C LYS A 23 -10.26 -18.61 15.82
N LEU A 24 -11.21 -17.74 15.50
CA LEU A 24 -11.12 -16.92 14.30
C LEU A 24 -10.18 -15.74 14.59
N ASP A 25 -9.17 -15.55 13.76
CA ASP A 25 -8.31 -14.36 13.84
C ASP A 25 -9.01 -13.15 13.22
N LYS A 26 -8.65 -11.95 13.67
CA LYS A 26 -9.19 -10.71 13.10
C LYS A 26 -8.61 -10.44 11.71
N PHE A 27 -9.46 -10.06 10.76
CA PHE A 27 -9.04 -9.62 9.44
C PHE A 27 -8.36 -8.25 9.50
N ASP A 28 -7.18 -8.17 8.92
CA ASP A 28 -6.33 -6.97 8.87
C ASP A 28 -6.48 -6.17 7.57
N GLY A 29 -7.29 -6.63 6.61
CA GLY A 29 -7.40 -6.01 5.29
C GLY A 29 -6.30 -6.43 4.31
N VAL A 30 -5.34 -7.25 4.74
CA VAL A 30 -4.15 -7.64 3.96
C VAL A 30 -4.11 -9.15 3.72
N SER A 31 -4.60 -9.94 4.67
CA SER A 31 -4.66 -11.39 4.60
C SER A 31 -5.57 -11.87 3.45
N ASP A 32 -5.50 -13.16 3.10
CA ASP A 32 -6.39 -13.74 2.07
C ASP A 32 -7.86 -13.61 2.50
N GLY A 33 -8.55 -12.62 1.93
CA GLY A 33 -9.93 -12.32 2.30
C GLY A 33 -10.88 -13.47 1.99
N VAL A 34 -10.66 -14.21 0.89
CA VAL A 34 -11.55 -15.32 0.50
C VAL A 34 -11.46 -16.41 1.55
N ARG A 35 -10.24 -16.89 1.81
CA ARG A 35 -10.00 -17.94 2.81
C ARG A 35 -10.45 -17.51 4.21
N TRP A 36 -10.16 -16.27 4.60
CA TRP A 36 -10.57 -15.74 5.90
C TRP A 36 -12.10 -15.68 6.04
N PHE A 37 -12.82 -15.32 4.97
CA PHE A 37 -14.29 -15.28 5.00
C PHE A 37 -14.90 -16.69 5.07
N GLU A 38 -14.27 -17.69 4.45
CA GLU A 38 -14.64 -19.11 4.60
C GLU A 38 -14.46 -19.59 6.04
N ASP A 39 -13.35 -19.22 6.68
CA ASP A 39 -13.09 -19.52 8.10
C ASP A 39 -14.13 -18.83 9.00
N LEU A 40 -14.48 -17.57 8.73
CA LEU A 40 -15.56 -16.85 9.42
C LEU A 40 -16.91 -17.55 9.23
N THR A 41 -17.21 -18.01 8.02
CA THR A 41 -18.46 -18.71 7.72
C THR A 41 -18.55 -20.02 8.51
N SER A 42 -17.45 -20.78 8.56
CA SER A 42 -17.35 -22.00 9.37
C SER A 42 -17.51 -21.69 10.86
N PHE A 43 -16.90 -20.62 11.35
CA PHE A 43 -17.05 -20.15 12.72
C PHE A 43 -18.51 -19.79 13.06
N ILE A 44 -19.20 -19.06 12.18
CA ILE A 44 -20.62 -18.69 12.30
C ILE A 44 -21.49 -19.95 12.41
N VAL A 45 -21.27 -20.93 11.53
CA VAL A 45 -22.03 -22.20 11.51
C VAL A 45 -21.80 -23.00 12.79
N LEU A 46 -20.54 -23.16 13.22
CA LEU A 46 -20.20 -23.93 14.41
C LEU A 46 -20.74 -23.31 15.70
N ASN A 47 -20.75 -21.98 15.77
CA ASN A 47 -21.30 -21.26 16.91
C ASN A 47 -22.81 -21.00 16.80
N LYS A 48 -23.47 -21.52 15.74
CA LYS A 48 -24.92 -21.37 15.50
C LYS A 48 -25.38 -19.92 15.54
N ILE A 49 -24.57 -19.03 14.97
CA ILE A 49 -24.87 -17.60 14.93
C ILE A 49 -26.01 -17.37 13.92
N GLU A 50 -27.07 -16.71 14.40
CA GLU A 50 -28.25 -16.40 13.60
C GLU A 50 -27.93 -15.38 12.50
N ASP A 51 -28.66 -15.43 11.38
CA ASP A 51 -28.47 -14.56 10.22
C ASP A 51 -28.46 -13.08 10.58
N GLY A 52 -29.35 -12.65 11.49
CA GLY A 52 -29.43 -11.26 11.96
C GLY A 52 -28.19 -10.77 12.72
N GLN A 53 -27.37 -11.68 13.26
CA GLN A 53 -26.19 -11.37 14.04
C GLN A 53 -24.88 -11.46 13.24
N ARG A 54 -24.92 -12.03 12.02
CA ARG A 54 -23.70 -12.29 11.23
C ARG A 54 -22.94 -11.02 10.88
N ARG A 55 -23.64 -9.93 10.59
CA ARG A 55 -23.02 -8.64 10.26
C ARG A 55 -22.29 -8.03 11.45
N ASP A 56 -22.88 -8.13 12.64
CA ASP A 56 -22.25 -7.62 13.88
C ASP A 56 -21.00 -8.44 14.23
N ILE A 57 -21.08 -9.76 14.06
CA ILE A 57 -19.94 -10.64 14.23
C ILE A 57 -18.84 -10.28 13.22
N LEU A 58 -19.17 -10.13 11.94
CA LEU A 58 -18.22 -9.69 10.94
C LEU A 58 -17.54 -8.38 11.38
N LYS A 59 -18.31 -7.37 11.79
CA LYS A 59 -17.78 -6.07 12.25
C LYS A 59 -16.75 -6.20 13.40
N LEU A 60 -16.98 -7.11 14.35
CA LEU A 60 -16.07 -7.36 15.48
C LEU A 60 -14.72 -7.93 15.05
N TYR A 61 -14.72 -8.75 14.01
CA TYR A 61 -13.53 -9.41 13.51
C TYR A 61 -12.80 -8.66 12.40
N LEU A 62 -13.38 -7.61 11.81
CA LEU A 62 -12.67 -6.69 10.92
C LEU A 62 -11.85 -5.65 11.71
N LYS A 63 -10.68 -5.28 11.19
CA LYS A 63 -9.85 -4.17 11.69
C LYS A 63 -9.88 -2.97 10.74
N ASP A 64 -9.63 -1.79 11.31
CA ASP A 64 -9.26 -0.56 10.61
C ASP A 64 -10.11 -0.30 9.36
N GLY A 65 -9.48 -0.12 8.20
CA GLY A 65 -10.15 0.22 6.95
C GLY A 65 -11.14 -0.85 6.47
N ALA A 66 -10.95 -2.13 6.82
CA ALA A 66 -11.92 -3.17 6.47
C ALA A 66 -13.22 -3.00 7.28
N ARG A 67 -13.11 -2.59 8.55
CA ARG A 67 -14.30 -2.26 9.36
C ARG A 67 -15.00 -1.02 8.82
N THR A 68 -14.26 0.03 8.48
CA THR A 68 -14.83 1.25 7.88
C THR A 68 -15.56 0.95 6.57
N TRP A 69 -15.00 0.06 5.74
CA TRP A 69 -15.64 -0.41 4.51
C TRP A 69 -16.99 -1.09 4.79
N LEU A 70 -17.08 -1.95 5.79
CA LEU A 70 -18.34 -2.62 6.16
C LEU A 70 -19.40 -1.63 6.67
N GLU A 71 -18.97 -0.61 7.41
CA GLU A 71 -19.87 0.43 7.93
C GLU A 71 -20.44 1.31 6.80
N ALA A 72 -19.71 1.45 5.69
CA ALA A 72 -20.18 2.14 4.49
C ALA A 72 -21.13 1.29 3.62
N MET A 73 -21.28 0.00 3.88
CA MET A 73 -22.19 -0.88 3.13
C MET A 73 -23.66 -0.68 3.55
N PRO A 74 -24.63 -0.90 2.65
CA PRO A 74 -26.05 -0.89 2.96
C PRO A 74 -26.40 -1.80 4.14
N ILE A 75 -27.39 -1.41 4.94
CA ILE A 75 -27.75 -2.15 6.17
C ILE A 75 -28.49 -3.45 5.87
N ASP A 76 -29.24 -3.44 4.79
CA ASP A 76 -30.11 -4.49 4.27
C ASP A 76 -29.40 -5.44 3.30
N ILE A 77 -28.07 -5.32 3.13
CA ILE A 77 -27.30 -6.21 2.28
C ILE A 77 -27.41 -7.66 2.77
N THR A 78 -27.71 -8.58 1.85
CA THR A 78 -27.79 -10.01 2.19
C THR A 78 -26.41 -10.56 2.53
N TRP A 79 -26.35 -11.64 3.32
CA TRP A 79 -25.07 -12.28 3.64
C TRP A 79 -24.31 -12.75 2.39
N ALA A 80 -25.03 -13.22 1.37
CA ALA A 80 -24.45 -13.67 0.12
C ALA A 80 -23.85 -12.51 -0.69
N ASP A 81 -24.58 -11.39 -0.79
CA ASP A 81 -24.09 -10.19 -1.49
C ASP A 81 -22.93 -9.55 -0.75
N LEU A 82 -22.97 -9.58 0.58
CA LEU A 82 -21.89 -9.10 1.43
C LEU A 82 -20.62 -9.94 1.25
N LYS A 83 -20.75 -11.28 1.20
CA LYS A 83 -19.62 -12.18 0.88
C LYS A 83 -19.03 -11.82 -0.48
N LYS A 84 -19.87 -11.68 -1.51
CA LYS A 84 -19.42 -11.33 -2.86
C LYS A 84 -18.72 -9.97 -2.90
N ALA A 85 -19.26 -8.96 -2.21
CA ALA A 85 -18.65 -7.63 -2.12
C ALA A 85 -17.32 -7.67 -1.34
N PHE A 86 -17.25 -8.48 -0.29
CA PHE A 86 -16.04 -8.69 0.51
C PHE A 86 -14.95 -9.35 -0.34
N GLU A 87 -15.27 -10.44 -1.03
CA GLU A 87 -14.37 -11.13 -1.93
C GLU A 87 -13.92 -10.19 -3.05
N ALA A 88 -14.83 -9.48 -3.72
CA ALA A 88 -14.45 -8.52 -4.75
C ALA A 88 -13.49 -7.42 -4.24
N ARG A 89 -13.63 -7.01 -2.97
CA ARG A 89 -12.81 -5.97 -2.38
C ARG A 89 -11.45 -6.47 -1.86
N PHE A 90 -11.42 -7.67 -1.28
CA PHE A 90 -10.28 -8.19 -0.51
C PHE A 90 -9.70 -9.49 -1.10
N GLN A 91 -10.18 -9.94 -2.25
CA GLN A 91 -9.59 -11.05 -2.97
C GLN A 91 -8.19 -10.65 -3.42
N ILE A 92 -7.23 -11.45 -2.96
CA ILE A 92 -5.88 -11.40 -3.48
C ILE A 92 -5.94 -12.04 -4.87
N LYS A 93 -5.61 -11.28 -5.91
CA LYS A 93 -5.47 -11.83 -7.25
C LYS A 93 -4.29 -12.79 -7.26
N GLN A 94 -4.57 -14.09 -7.23
CA GLN A 94 -3.55 -15.13 -7.36
C GLN A 94 -2.99 -15.07 -8.78
N TYR A 95 -1.67 -14.96 -8.90
CA TYR A 95 -0.99 -15.03 -10.20
C TYR A 95 -0.42 -16.41 -10.38
N ASN A 96 -0.72 -17.10 -11.48
CA ASN A 96 0.07 -18.29 -11.82
C ASN A 96 1.48 -17.88 -12.30
N THR A 97 2.39 -18.84 -12.39
CA THR A 97 3.80 -18.58 -12.74
C THR A 97 3.96 -17.91 -14.12
N ALA A 98 3.11 -18.24 -15.10
CA ALA A 98 3.15 -17.62 -16.42
C ALA A 98 2.65 -16.16 -16.39
N GLU A 99 1.59 -15.88 -15.64
CA GLU A 99 1.07 -14.53 -15.43
C GLU A 99 2.06 -13.65 -14.67
N LEU A 100 2.70 -14.20 -13.63
CA LEU A 100 3.73 -13.51 -12.87
C LEU A 100 4.94 -13.19 -13.76
N SER A 101 5.42 -14.16 -14.55
CA SER A 101 6.51 -13.95 -15.49
C SER A 101 6.18 -12.86 -16.52
N THR A 102 4.96 -12.87 -17.05
CA THR A 102 4.47 -11.84 -17.98
C THR A 102 4.46 -10.46 -17.32
N LEU A 103 3.96 -10.36 -16.09
CA LEU A 103 3.86 -9.12 -15.33
C LEU A 103 5.24 -8.55 -14.93
N LEU A 104 6.21 -9.41 -14.64
CA LEU A 104 7.60 -9.00 -14.40
C LEU A 104 8.28 -8.50 -15.68
N SER A 105 7.93 -9.07 -16.83
CA SER A 105 8.56 -8.77 -18.13
C SER A 105 7.91 -7.60 -18.87
N SER A 106 6.64 -7.29 -18.60
CA SER A 106 5.85 -6.27 -19.30
C SER A 106 6.25 -4.82 -18.94
N GLY A 107 7.09 -4.63 -17.93
CA GLY A 107 7.39 -3.31 -17.39
C GLY A 107 6.26 -2.69 -16.57
N THR A 108 5.20 -3.44 -16.27
CA THR A 108 4.06 -3.01 -15.44
C THR A 108 4.49 -2.67 -14.00
N LEU A 109 5.59 -3.26 -13.52
CA LEU A 109 6.14 -2.98 -12.19
C LEU A 109 7.22 -1.87 -12.19
N LYS A 110 7.06 -0.85 -13.03
CA LYS A 110 7.93 0.33 -13.06
C LYS A 110 7.21 1.54 -12.49
N MET A 111 7.92 2.33 -11.69
CA MET A 111 7.42 3.58 -11.14
C MET A 111 7.17 4.60 -12.26
N LEU A 112 6.02 5.27 -12.21
CA LEU A 112 5.71 6.35 -13.15
C LEU A 112 6.48 7.64 -12.78
N PRO A 113 6.72 8.56 -13.75
CA PRO A 113 7.50 9.78 -13.50
C PRO A 113 7.00 10.66 -12.36
N ASP A 114 5.67 10.78 -12.21
CA ASP A 114 5.02 11.63 -11.21
C ASP A 114 4.50 10.85 -9.99
N GLU A 115 4.79 9.54 -9.93
CA GLU A 115 4.34 8.69 -8.83
C GLU A 115 5.28 8.80 -7.63
N SER A 116 4.72 8.94 -6.42
CA SER A 116 5.54 8.90 -5.21
C SER A 116 6.06 7.48 -4.94
N VAL A 117 7.27 7.37 -4.41
CA VAL A 117 7.87 6.07 -4.02
C VAL A 117 6.94 5.26 -3.12
N ARG A 118 6.29 5.91 -2.14
CA ARG A 118 5.37 5.22 -1.22
C ARG A 118 4.16 4.65 -1.95
N SER A 119 3.57 5.40 -2.88
CA SER A 119 2.45 4.94 -3.71
C SER A 119 2.86 3.73 -4.56
N PHE A 120 3.99 3.86 -5.26
CA PHE A 120 4.55 2.80 -6.09
C PHE A 120 4.79 1.52 -5.29
N VAL A 121 5.52 1.61 -4.18
CA VAL A 121 5.85 0.46 -3.33
C VAL A 121 4.58 -0.19 -2.80
N THR A 122 3.56 0.59 -2.43
CA THR A 122 2.27 0.06 -1.97
C THR A 122 1.58 -0.72 -3.08
N CYS A 123 1.42 -0.13 -4.26
CA CYS A 123 0.78 -0.74 -5.42
C CYS A 123 1.48 -2.06 -5.83
N VAL A 124 2.81 -2.04 -5.97
CA VAL A 124 3.56 -3.24 -6.32
C VAL A 124 3.50 -4.29 -5.22
N SER A 125 3.53 -3.90 -3.95
CA SER A 125 3.38 -4.86 -2.83
C SER A 125 2.01 -5.52 -2.81
N GLU A 126 0.95 -4.81 -3.19
CA GLU A 126 -0.40 -5.37 -3.33
C GLU A 126 -0.48 -6.36 -4.49
N ILE A 127 0.15 -6.07 -5.62
CA ILE A 127 0.22 -6.98 -6.77
C ILE A 127 1.01 -8.25 -6.39
N LEU A 128 2.21 -8.09 -5.83
CA LEU A 128 3.07 -9.21 -5.45
C LEU A 128 2.50 -10.02 -4.28
N ARG A 129 1.53 -9.49 -3.53
CA ARG A 129 0.81 -10.23 -2.50
C ARG A 129 0.18 -11.52 -3.04
N GLY A 130 -0.30 -11.48 -4.28
CA GLY A 130 -0.88 -12.63 -4.99
C GLY A 130 0.13 -13.63 -5.55
N ALA A 131 1.42 -13.38 -5.34
CA ALA A 131 2.51 -14.25 -5.73
C ALA A 131 3.42 -14.60 -4.54
N LYS A 132 2.98 -14.34 -3.29
CA LYS A 132 3.81 -14.55 -2.09
C LYS A 132 4.30 -15.99 -1.92
N ASP A 133 3.51 -16.97 -2.33
CA ASP A 133 3.90 -18.38 -2.24
C ASP A 133 4.94 -18.77 -3.31
N GLN A 134 5.15 -17.92 -4.31
CA GLN A 134 6.10 -18.12 -5.42
C GLN A 134 7.36 -17.26 -5.30
N LEU A 135 7.38 -16.30 -4.37
CA LEU A 135 8.45 -15.32 -4.23
C LEU A 135 8.98 -15.28 -2.80
N THR A 136 10.30 -15.42 -2.68
CA THR A 136 11.00 -15.16 -1.42
C THR A 136 10.92 -13.67 -1.05
N PRO A 137 11.03 -13.31 0.23
CA PRO A 137 11.06 -11.92 0.66
C PRO A 137 12.12 -11.09 -0.06
N GLN A 138 13.32 -11.65 -0.31
CA GLN A 138 14.38 -10.96 -1.03
C GLN A 138 14.04 -10.74 -2.51
N GLN A 139 13.35 -11.69 -3.16
CA GLN A 139 12.88 -11.49 -4.53
C GLN A 139 11.88 -10.33 -4.62
N ILE A 140 10.97 -10.20 -3.65
CA ILE A 140 10.03 -9.06 -3.58
C ILE A 140 10.79 -7.74 -3.47
N VAL A 141 11.77 -7.66 -2.57
CA VAL A 141 12.64 -6.48 -2.41
C VAL A 141 13.34 -6.15 -3.73
N ASN A 142 13.93 -7.15 -4.39
CA ASN A 142 14.65 -6.95 -5.66
C ASN A 142 13.72 -6.50 -6.79
N ILE A 143 12.50 -7.04 -6.88
CA ILE A 143 11.50 -6.64 -7.88
C ILE A 143 11.13 -5.17 -7.69
N ILE A 144 10.81 -4.77 -6.45
CA ILE A 144 10.45 -3.38 -6.12
C ILE A 144 11.62 -2.44 -6.40
N ALA A 145 12.84 -2.79 -5.97
CA ALA A 145 14.04 -1.97 -6.23
C ALA A 145 14.32 -1.80 -7.73
N ASN A 146 14.13 -2.85 -8.53
CA ASN A 146 14.33 -2.79 -9.98
C ASN A 146 13.29 -1.92 -10.72
N GLY A 147 12.10 -1.79 -10.16
CA GLY A 147 11.03 -0.93 -10.67
C GLY A 147 11.24 0.56 -10.43
N LEU A 148 12.17 0.94 -9.54
CA LEU A 148 12.51 2.34 -9.28
C LEU A 148 13.29 2.99 -10.45
N PRO A 149 13.18 4.31 -10.62
CA PRO A 149 14.03 5.06 -11.55
C PRO A 149 15.51 4.85 -11.26
N LYS A 150 16.35 4.89 -12.30
CA LYS A 150 17.79 4.58 -12.17
C LYS A 150 18.51 5.45 -11.12
N SER A 151 18.14 6.74 -10.99
CA SER A 151 18.69 7.65 -9.99
C SER A 151 18.47 7.13 -8.56
N ILE A 152 17.21 6.83 -8.23
CA ILE A 152 16.79 6.32 -6.92
C ILE A 152 17.31 4.90 -6.69
N ARG A 153 17.19 4.02 -7.69
CA ARG A 153 17.57 2.62 -7.61
C ARG A 153 19.02 2.43 -7.23
N ASN A 154 19.94 3.20 -7.84
CA ASN A 154 21.36 3.07 -7.54
C ASN A 154 21.65 3.37 -6.06
N HIS A 155 20.97 4.38 -5.50
CA HIS A 155 21.11 4.72 -4.09
C HIS A 155 20.51 3.64 -3.18
N VAL A 156 19.33 3.13 -3.52
CA VAL A 156 18.68 2.05 -2.76
C VAL A 156 19.50 0.78 -2.78
N VAL A 157 19.97 0.32 -3.95
CA VAL A 157 20.76 -0.91 -4.09
C VAL A 157 22.09 -0.83 -3.35
N ALA A 158 22.72 0.35 -3.31
CA ALA A 158 23.97 0.55 -2.57
C ALA A 158 23.81 0.33 -1.05
N GLN A 159 22.60 0.48 -0.51
CA GLN A 159 22.28 0.25 0.90
C GLN A 159 21.86 -1.19 1.22
N ASP A 160 21.84 -2.09 0.23
CA ASP A 160 21.52 -3.52 0.39
C ASP A 160 20.24 -3.78 1.23
N PRO A 161 19.06 -3.29 0.77
CA PRO A 161 17.83 -3.35 1.54
C PRO A 161 17.43 -4.80 1.81
N LYS A 162 16.98 -5.08 3.04
CA LYS A 162 16.48 -6.39 3.47
C LYS A 162 14.96 -6.44 3.56
N SER A 163 14.33 -5.27 3.58
CA SER A 163 12.89 -5.13 3.68
C SER A 163 12.34 -4.07 2.73
N VAL A 164 11.04 -4.16 2.46
CA VAL A 164 10.29 -3.14 1.71
C VAL A 164 10.34 -1.78 2.45
N ASN A 165 10.37 -1.78 3.78
CA ASN A 165 10.49 -0.56 4.56
C ASN A 165 11.87 0.11 4.39
N ASP A 166 12.93 -0.69 4.20
CA ASP A 166 14.28 -0.15 3.93
C ASP A 166 14.30 0.59 2.59
N ILE A 167 13.60 0.05 1.58
CA ILE A 167 13.41 0.72 0.29
C ILE A 167 12.70 2.06 0.49
N ILE A 168 11.53 2.07 1.16
CA ILE A 168 10.75 3.30 1.38
C ILE A 168 11.61 4.35 2.09
N THR A 169 12.32 3.96 3.15
CA THR A 169 13.13 4.87 3.95
C THR A 169 14.27 5.45 3.13
N THR A 170 15.06 4.60 2.47
CA THR A 170 16.24 4.99 1.69
C THR A 170 15.87 5.85 0.49
N ALA A 171 14.82 5.46 -0.24
CA ALA A 171 14.35 6.21 -1.40
C ALA A 171 13.74 7.56 -1.01
N SER A 172 13.00 7.65 0.10
CA SER A 172 12.43 8.93 0.57
C SER A 172 13.52 9.92 1.01
N LEU A 173 14.57 9.43 1.68
CA LEU A 173 15.73 10.25 2.06
C LEU A 173 16.45 10.80 0.82
N PHE A 174 16.61 9.96 -0.20
CA PHE A 174 17.20 10.38 -1.48
C PHE A 174 16.36 11.42 -2.20
N SER A 175 15.04 11.23 -2.33
CA SER A 175 14.14 12.20 -2.98
C SER A 175 14.13 13.56 -2.27
N THR A 176 14.28 13.57 -0.94
CA THR A 176 14.39 14.81 -0.16
C THR A 176 15.72 15.53 -0.42
N THR A 177 16.80 14.76 -0.64
CA THR A 177 18.14 15.29 -0.88
C THR A 177 18.27 15.81 -2.32
N GLU A 178 17.83 15.05 -3.33
CA GLU A 178 17.80 15.50 -4.73
C GLU A 178 16.87 16.71 -4.93
N GLY A 179 15.70 16.74 -4.28
CA GLY A 179 14.80 17.89 -4.33
C GLY A 179 15.45 19.17 -3.78
N ASN A 180 16.24 19.04 -2.71
CA ASN A 180 17.00 20.16 -2.14
C ASN A 180 18.15 20.61 -3.05
N ASP A 181 18.89 19.68 -3.66
CA ASP A 181 20.03 20.05 -4.51
C ASP A 181 19.60 20.60 -5.88
N ALA A 182 18.50 20.08 -6.46
CA ALA A 182 17.88 20.66 -7.65
C ALA A 182 17.34 22.08 -7.37
N SER A 183 16.71 22.29 -6.20
CA SER A 183 16.23 23.60 -5.79
C SER A 183 17.38 24.59 -5.55
N LYS A 184 18.46 24.18 -4.90
CA LYS A 184 19.67 25.01 -4.71
C LYS A 184 20.30 25.40 -6.05
N THR A 185 20.37 24.47 -7.00
CA THR A 185 20.93 24.74 -8.33
C THR A 185 20.07 25.71 -9.13
N LEU A 186 18.74 25.61 -9.03
CA LEU A 186 17.81 26.55 -9.66
C LEU A 186 17.89 27.94 -9.03
N ILE A 187 17.97 28.03 -7.70
CA ILE A 187 18.15 29.29 -6.96
C ILE A 187 19.45 29.97 -7.38
N ALA A 188 20.58 29.26 -7.38
CA ALA A 188 21.86 29.81 -7.82
C ALA A 188 21.84 30.30 -9.28
N ARG A 189 21.09 29.63 -10.16
CA ARG A 189 20.87 30.10 -11.54
C ARG A 189 20.02 31.36 -11.61
N LEU A 190 18.97 31.45 -10.81
CA LEU A 190 18.09 32.63 -10.76
C LEU A 190 18.84 33.84 -10.19
N GLU A 191 19.65 33.64 -9.16
CA GLU A 191 20.51 34.68 -8.58
C GLU A 191 21.47 35.25 -9.63
N GLY A 192 22.18 34.40 -10.38
CA GLY A 192 23.07 34.87 -11.45
C GLY A 192 22.35 35.62 -12.59
N ILE A 193 21.10 35.28 -12.89
CA ILE A 193 20.29 36.01 -13.88
C ILE A 193 19.87 37.39 -13.33
N ILE A 194 19.52 37.46 -12.05
CA ILE A 194 19.15 38.72 -11.39
C ILE A 194 20.34 39.68 -11.37
N ASP A 195 21.54 39.19 -11.02
CA ASP A 195 22.76 40.01 -10.98
C ASP A 195 23.09 40.57 -12.38
N ALA A 196 23.10 39.71 -13.41
CA ALA A 196 23.38 40.12 -14.78
C ALA A 196 22.35 41.14 -15.32
N LYS A 197 21.07 41.01 -14.95
CA LYS A 197 20.05 41.99 -15.32
C LYS A 197 20.20 43.30 -14.56
N THR A 198 20.63 43.25 -13.31
CA THR A 198 20.86 44.44 -12.49
C THR A 198 22.01 45.28 -13.04
N GLU A 199 23.10 44.63 -13.48
CA GLU A 199 24.21 45.30 -14.15
C GLU A 199 23.80 45.92 -15.49
N GLN A 200 23.01 45.22 -16.32
CA GLN A 200 22.47 45.78 -17.56
C GLN A 200 21.58 47.01 -17.31
N ILE A 201 20.72 46.96 -16.29
CA ILE A 201 19.85 48.09 -15.93
C ILE A 201 20.71 49.27 -15.45
N ALA A 202 21.71 49.03 -14.59
CA ALA A 202 22.61 50.07 -14.12
C ALA A 202 23.38 50.74 -15.28
N ALA A 203 23.89 49.95 -16.23
CA ALA A 203 24.57 50.45 -17.43
C ALA A 203 23.62 51.24 -18.36
N MET A 204 22.37 50.79 -18.50
CA MET A 204 21.35 51.53 -19.25
C MET A 204 20.98 52.86 -18.60
N VAL A 205 20.86 52.91 -17.27
CA VAL A 205 20.54 54.15 -16.55
C VAL A 205 21.68 55.14 -16.69
N LEU A 206 22.92 54.72 -16.46
CA LEU A 206 24.10 55.59 -16.58
C LEU A 206 24.29 56.14 -17.99
N SER A 207 24.08 55.34 -19.03
CA SER A 207 24.17 55.81 -20.42
C SER A 207 23.06 56.80 -20.78
N LYS A 208 21.85 56.61 -20.26
CA LYS A 208 20.73 57.53 -20.47
C LYS A 208 20.92 58.86 -19.73
N THR A 209 21.43 58.83 -18.49
CA THR A 209 21.74 60.06 -17.73
C THR A 209 22.88 60.86 -18.38
N ALA A 210 23.89 60.18 -18.96
CA ALA A 210 24.96 60.85 -19.70
C ALA A 210 24.46 61.53 -20.98
N ALA A 211 23.52 60.91 -21.70
CA ALA A 211 22.90 61.50 -22.90
C ALA A 211 22.04 62.73 -22.57
N ASP A 212 21.27 62.68 -21.47
CA ASP A 212 20.43 63.81 -21.05
C ASP A 212 21.26 65.03 -20.60
N ILE A 213 22.41 64.82 -19.93
CA ILE A 213 23.32 65.92 -19.53
C ILE A 213 23.96 66.60 -20.75
N SER A 214 24.34 65.83 -21.78
CA SER A 214 24.92 66.38 -23.01
C SER A 214 23.93 67.20 -23.86
N THR A 215 22.62 67.06 -23.62
CA THR A 215 21.57 67.77 -24.37
C THR A 215 21.23 69.14 -23.77
N VAL A 216 21.57 69.38 -22.49
CA VAL A 216 21.23 70.62 -21.76
C VAL A 216 22.35 71.66 -21.76
N MET A 217 23.58 71.29 -22.14
CA MET A 217 24.73 72.21 -22.23
C MET A 217 25.30 72.26 -23.65
N PRO A 218 24.64 72.95 -24.61
CA PRO A 218 25.35 73.38 -25.81
C PRO A 218 26.35 74.45 -25.41
N TYR A 219 27.63 74.18 -25.64
CA TYR A 219 28.74 75.13 -25.50
C TYR A 219 28.40 76.46 -26.20
N ASN A 220 28.40 77.56 -25.43
CA ASN A 220 28.66 78.90 -25.94
C ASN A 220 30.18 79.11 -26.03
#